data_AF-A0A7Y0KIT1-F1
#
_entry.id   AF-A0A7Y0KIT1-F1
#
_cell.length_a   1.000
_cell.length_b   1.000
_cell.length_c   1.000
_cell.angle_alpha   90.00
_cell.angle_beta   90.00
_cell.angle_gamma   90.00
#
_symmetry.space_group_name_H-M   'P 1'
#
loop_
_entity.id
_entity.type
_entity.pdbx_description
1 polymer ?
#
loop_
_entity_poly.entity_id
_entity_poly.type
_entity_poly.pdbx_seq_one_letter_code
_entity_poly.pdbx_strand_id
1 'polypeptide(L)' 'MADQRADGWALLGLGTTLAGCLIGPTLLGWLVDHFAGTFPIFLLIGLVLGIVAAARLAYTEMRKFLGS' A
#
# COMPACT_ATOMS: atom_id res chain seq x y z
N MET A 1 -22.75 -19.42 -18.32
CA MET A 1 -21.47 -19.45 -17.59
C MET A 1 -20.61 -18.35 -18.19
N ALA A 2 -20.86 -17.10 -17.75
CA ALA A 2 -20.26 -15.92 -18.37
C ALA A 2 -18.86 -15.68 -17.81
N ASP A 3 -17.89 -15.61 -18.72
CA ASP A 3 -16.50 -15.15 -18.59
C ASP A 3 -16.09 -14.61 -17.21
N GLN A 4 -15.26 -15.38 -16.49
CA GLN A 4 -14.36 -14.90 -15.44
C GLN A 4 -13.19 -14.09 -16.05
N ARG A 5 -13.48 -13.18 -16.98
CA ARG A 5 -12.47 -12.26 -17.50
C ARG A 5 -12.33 -11.19 -16.44
N ALA A 6 -11.17 -11.13 -15.78
CA ALA A 6 -10.89 -10.11 -14.78
C ALA A 6 -11.34 -8.73 -15.30
N ASP A 7 -12.45 -8.23 -14.75
CA ASP A 7 -13.00 -6.94 -15.15
C ASP A 7 -11.90 -5.91 -14.93
N GLY A 8 -11.53 -5.16 -15.98
CA GLY A 8 -10.45 -4.16 -15.87
C GLY A 8 -10.66 -3.19 -14.70
N TRP A 9 -11.92 -2.99 -14.31
CA TRP A 9 -12.36 -2.27 -13.12
C TRP A 9 -11.95 -2.92 -11.80
N ALA A 10 -12.02 -4.24 -11.68
CA ALA A 10 -11.57 -4.96 -10.49
C ALA A 10 -10.05 -4.87 -10.30
N LEU A 11 -9.29 -4.95 -11.40
CA LEU A 11 -7.84 -4.76 -11.39
C LEU A 11 -7.45 -3.33 -11.00
N LEU A 12 -8.17 -2.34 -11.54
CA LEU A 12 -8.03 -0.93 -11.17
C LEU A 12 -8.33 -0.69 -9.68
N GLY A 13 -9.39 -1.29 -9.15
CA GLY A 13 -9.76 -1.19 -7.74
C GLY A 13 -8.69 -1.77 -6.81
N LEU A 14 -8.13 -2.94 -7.15
CA LEU A 14 -7.03 -3.56 -6.40
C LEU A 14 -5.76 -2.72 -6.47
N GLY A 15 -5.37 -2.26 -7.66
CA GLY A 15 -4.20 -1.41 -7.86
C GLY A 15 -4.31 -0.08 -7.09
N THR A 16 -5.49 0.54 -7.09
CA THR A 16 -5.76 1.78 -6.37
C THR A 16 -5.70 1.58 -4.85
N THR A 17 -6.22 0.46 -4.35
CA THR A 17 -6.17 0.13 -2.91
C THR A 17 -4.73 -0.08 -2.46
N LEU A 18 -3.93 -0.81 -3.23
CA LEU A 18 -2.50 -1.01 -2.99
C LEU A 18 -1.73 0.31 -3.03
N ALA A 19 -1.97 1.14 -4.05
CA ALA A 19 -1.36 2.45 -4.20
C ALA A 19 -1.73 3.36 -3.02
N GLY A 20 -3.00 3.40 -2.61
CA GLY A 20 -3.45 4.18 -1.46
C GLY A 20 -2.81 3.74 -0.14
N CYS A 21 -2.63 2.43 0.05
CA CYS A 21 -1.98 1.89 1.25
C CYS A 21 -0.48 2.24 1.32
N LEU A 22 0.17 2.45 0.16
CA LEU A 22 1.57 2.86 0.08
C LEU A 22 1.72 4.40 0.17
N ILE A 23 0.91 5.12 -0.61
CA ILE A 23 0.97 6.58 -0.75
C ILE A 23 0.48 7.28 0.51
N GLY A 24 -0.55 6.76 1.18
CA GLY A 24 -1.12 7.34 2.40
C GLY A 24 -0.08 7.55 3.53
N PRO A 25 0.57 6.50 4.04
CA PRO A 25 1.58 6.65 5.09
C PRO A 25 2.83 7.40 4.61
N THR A 26 3.19 7.29 3.33
CA THR A 26 4.32 8.03 2.75
C THR A 26 4.08 9.54 2.72
N LEU A 27 2.89 9.98 2.27
CA LEU A 27 2.50 11.39 2.28
C LEU A 27 2.38 11.94 3.70
N LEU A 28 1.85 11.14 4.64
CA LEU A 28 1.79 11.52 6.06
C LEU A 28 3.19 11.72 6.66
N GLY A 29 4.14 10.83 6.38
CA GLY A 29 5.53 10.98 6.83
C GLY A 29 6.23 12.20 6.22
N TRP A 30 5.99 12.46 4.93
CA TRP A 30 6.54 13.64 4.23
C TRP A 30 5.97 14.95 4.79
N LEU A 31 4.68 15.01 5.07
CA LEU A 31 4.03 16.21 5.61
C LEU A 31 4.59 16.55 7.01
N VAL A 32 4.80 15.54 7.85
CA VAL A 32 5.38 15.72 9.19
C VAL A 32 6.82 16.22 9.11
N ASP A 33 7.65 15.67 8.22
CA ASP A 33 9.03 16.15 8.01
C ASP A 33 9.08 17.60 7.45
N HIS A 34 8.16 17.96 6.55
CA HIS A 34 8.11 19.29 5.94
C HIS A 34 7.78 20.39 6.97
N PHE A 35 6.89 20.11 7.93
CA PHE A 35 6.56 21.05 9.00
C PHE A 35 7.60 21.06 10.12
N ALA A 36 8.28 19.94 10.38
CA ALA A 36 9.24 19.83 11.48
C ALA A 36 10.64 20.40 11.14
N GLY A 37 10.98 20.59 9.86
CA GLY A 37 12.30 21.07 9.44
C GLY A 37 13.45 20.15 9.84
N THR A 38 13.13 18.89 10.16
CA THR A 38 14.07 17.86 10.61
C THR A 38 14.75 17.18 9.42
N PHE A 39 15.94 16.62 9.66
CA PHE A 39 16.52 15.62 8.74
C PHE A 39 15.44 14.57 8.39
N PRO A 40 15.40 14.02 7.16
CA PRO A 40 14.25 13.32 6.56
C PRO A 40 13.96 11.94 7.21
N ILE A 41 13.76 11.94 8.52
CA ILE A 41 13.67 10.77 9.39
C ILE A 41 12.21 10.30 9.44
N PHE A 42 11.22 11.20 9.49
CA PHE A 42 9.82 10.78 9.46
C PHE A 42 9.40 10.23 8.09
N LEU A 43 10.03 10.70 7.02
CA LEU A 43 9.91 10.16 5.68
C LEU A 43 10.53 8.76 5.60
N LEU A 44 11.72 8.54 6.19
CA LEU A 44 12.32 7.21 6.29
C LEU A 44 11.47 6.25 7.12
N ILE A 45 10.94 6.70 8.26
CA ILE A 45 10.03 5.90 9.10
C ILE A 45 8.72 5.60 8.34
N GLY A 46 8.15 6.60 7.67
CA GLY A 46 6.95 6.45 6.84
C GLY A 46 7.14 5.50 5.67
N LEU A 47 8.32 5.54 5.03
CA LEU A 47 8.72 4.63 3.97
C LEU A 47 8.85 3.19 4.49
N VAL A 48 9.54 2.98 5.62
CA VAL A 48 9.66 1.66 6.25
C VAL A 48 8.29 1.13 6.66
N LEU A 49 7.43 1.96 7.25
CA LEU A 49 6.06 1.59 7.59
C LEU A 49 5.24 1.24 6.34
N GLY A 50 5.36 1.99 5.25
CA GLY A 50 4.70 1.71 3.97
C GLY A 50 5.14 0.37 3.38
N ILE A 51 6.45 0.06 3.41
CA ILE A 51 7.00 -1.22 2.96
C ILE A 51 6.45 -2.37 3.82
N VAL A 52 6.44 -2.23 5.14
CA VAL A 52 5.94 -3.26 6.06
C VAL A 52 4.43 -3.48 5.87
N ALA A 53 3.65 -2.42 5.67
CA ALA A 53 2.22 -2.50 5.41
C ALA A 53 1.94 -3.23 4.08
N ALA A 54 2.65 -2.86 3.00
CA ALA A 54 2.53 -3.51 1.70
C ALA A 54 2.93 -4.99 1.76
N ALA A 55 4.02 -5.32 2.45
CA ALA A 55 4.45 -6.70 2.66
C ALA A 55 3.41 -7.52 3.44
N ARG A 56 2.80 -6.93 4.49
CA ARG A 56 1.72 -7.59 5.23
C ARG A 56 0.48 -7.83 4.36
N LEU A 57 0.09 -6.85 3.54
CA LEU A 57 -1.07 -6.98 2.67
C LEU A 57 -0.86 -8.06 1.61
N ALA A 58 0.32 -8.06 0.98
CA ALA A 58 0.73 -9.10 0.03
C ALA A 58 0.72 -10.49 0.70
N TYR A 59 1.22 -10.58 1.93
CA TYR A 59 1.19 -11.81 2.70
C TYR A 59 -0.24 -12.27 3.01
N THR A 60 -1.14 -11.38 3.46
CA THR A 60 -2.54 -11.75 3.71
C THR A 60 -3.25 -12.26 2.47
N GLU A 61 -2.99 -11.64 1.30
CA GLU A 61 -3.55 -12.11 0.04
C GLU A 61 -3.00 -13.49 -0.35
N MET A 62 -1.68 -13.70 -0.32
CA MET A 62 -1.10 -15.03 -0.61
C MET A 62 -1.63 -16.12 0.32
N ARG A 63 -1.81 -15.82 1.60
CA ARG A 63 -2.37 -16.77 2.59
C ARG A 63 -3.83 -17.13 2.26
N LYS A 64 -4.59 -16.17 1.75
CA LYS A 64 -5.97 -16.36 1.32
C LYS A 64 -6.08 -17.23 0.07
N PHE A 65 -5.10 -17.15 -0.83
CA PHE A 65 -5.02 -17.99 -2.04
C PHE A 65 -4.50 -19.41 -1.78
N LEU A 66 -3.68 -19.63 -0.75
CA LEU A 66 -3.13 -20.96 -0.43
C LEU A 66 -3.98 -21.74 0.58
N GLY A 67 -4.93 -21.08 1.25
CA GLY A 67 -5.83 -21.67 2.23
C GLY A 67 -7.25 -21.95 1.74
N SER A 68 -7.50 -21.79 0.43
CA SER A 68 -8.78 -22.10 -0.23
C SER A 68 -8.75 -23.44 -0.95
#